data_AF-A0A8H7WLV6-F1
#
_entry.id   AF-A0A8H7WLV6-F1
#
_cell.length_a   1.000
_cell.length_b   1.000
_cell.length_c   1.000
_cell.angle_alpha   90.00
_cell.angle_beta   90.00
_cell.angle_gamma   90.00
#
_symmetry.space_group_name_H-M   'P 1'
#
loop_
_entity.id
_entity.type
_entity.pdbx_description
1 polymer ?
#
loop_
_entity_poly.entity_id
_entity_poly.type
_entity_poly.pdbx_seq_one_letter_code
_entity_poly.pdbx_strand_id
1 'polypeptide(L)'
;VVFRLRSEDGDEGYPGTVDVSVVYTAGVQRVKGKEVRVLGIEYEVKLVEGEEVEETVVNVTNHSYFNLSGLPTIEGTEVTLCTSSYLPVDAGGIPTTSSTSAFPSVTANKPFTLGLTDPDIDDCFIVDPSLASSIPLDTRSSPLTKLVSSYHPATKIHLEVLSTEPAFQFYTGKYIDVPEIAEEGGRGKVEARGARSGFCVEPSRYVNAVNVEEWRGQVVLKKGEVYGSRVVYKGWSDE
;
A
#
# COMPACT_ATOMS: atom_id res chain seq x y z
N VAL A 1 -3.42 -7.84 -17.32
CA VAL A 1 -3.34 -6.62 -18.16
C VAL A 1 -2.08 -5.85 -17.79
N VAL A 2 -1.54 -5.04 -18.69
CA VAL A 2 -0.34 -4.22 -18.44
C VAL A 2 -0.68 -2.77 -18.77
N PHE A 3 -0.32 -1.87 -17.88
CA PHE A 3 -0.36 -0.43 -18.09
C PHE A 3 1.05 0.12 -18.11
N ARG A 4 1.28 1.16 -18.91
CA ARG A 4 2.56 1.87 -18.97
C ARG A 4 2.33 3.37 -18.90
N LEU A 5 3.25 4.04 -18.24
CA LEU A 5 3.32 5.49 -18.15
C LEU A 5 4.76 5.90 -18.41
N ARG A 6 4.95 6.97 -19.17
CA ARG A 6 6.20 7.71 -19.21
C ARG A 6 6.00 9.01 -18.44
N SER A 7 6.83 9.23 -17.43
CA SER A 7 6.91 10.47 -16.67
C SER A 7 8.19 11.16 -17.11
N GLU A 8 8.05 12.30 -17.78
CA GLU A 8 9.16 13.02 -18.42
C GLU A 8 10.02 13.74 -17.36
N ASP A 9 11.27 14.06 -17.67
CA ASP A 9 12.11 14.90 -16.81
C ASP A 9 11.40 16.19 -16.40
N GLY A 10 11.39 16.46 -15.09
CA GLY A 10 10.72 17.61 -14.48
C GLY A 10 9.23 17.43 -14.18
N ASP A 11 8.63 16.27 -14.51
CA ASP A 11 7.24 15.95 -14.16
C ASP A 11 7.05 15.95 -12.63
N GLU A 12 6.09 16.75 -12.15
CA GLU A 12 5.90 17.10 -10.73
C GLU A 12 7.20 17.55 -9.99
N GLY A 13 8.22 17.99 -10.74
CA GLY A 13 9.52 18.43 -10.22
C GLY A 13 10.56 17.32 -9.98
N TYR A 14 10.29 16.08 -10.38
CA TYR A 14 11.24 14.98 -10.27
C TYR A 14 12.24 14.98 -11.44
N PRO A 15 13.55 14.75 -11.19
CA PRO A 15 14.53 14.72 -12.26
C PRO A 15 14.53 13.37 -12.99
N GLY A 16 14.76 13.40 -14.30
CA GLY A 16 14.97 12.23 -15.15
C GLY A 16 13.68 11.57 -15.62
N THR A 17 13.61 11.31 -16.92
CA THR A 17 12.49 10.59 -17.53
C THR A 17 12.47 9.12 -17.08
N VAL A 18 11.34 8.65 -16.56
CA VAL A 18 11.11 7.25 -16.17
C VAL A 18 10.01 6.57 -16.97
N ASP A 19 10.24 5.31 -17.32
CA ASP A 19 9.20 4.39 -17.80
C ASP A 19 8.70 3.54 -16.62
N VAL A 20 7.40 3.64 -16.34
CA VAL A 20 6.68 2.86 -15.34
C VAL A 20 5.84 1.81 -16.03
N SER A 21 5.89 0.58 -15.55
CA SER A 21 5.01 -0.52 -15.97
C SER A 21 4.31 -1.13 -14.76
N VAL A 22 2.99 -1.30 -14.86
CA VAL A 22 2.18 -1.98 -13.84
C VAL A 22 1.47 -3.17 -14.48
N VAL A 23 1.76 -4.37 -13.98
CA VAL A 23 1.15 -5.61 -14.44
C VAL A 23 0.11 -6.06 -13.41
N TYR A 24 -1.15 -6.16 -13.85
CA TYR A 24 -2.22 -6.77 -13.07
C TYR A 24 -2.50 -8.18 -13.54
N THR A 25 -2.48 -9.14 -12.62
CA THR A 25 -2.84 -10.54 -12.84
C THR A 25 -4.02 -10.90 -11.94
N ALA A 26 -5.08 -11.44 -12.51
CA ALA A 26 -6.23 -11.90 -11.76
C ALA A 26 -6.39 -13.40 -11.94
N GLY A 27 -6.71 -14.12 -10.87
CA GLY A 27 -6.89 -15.56 -10.90
C GLY A 27 -7.70 -16.08 -9.72
N VAL A 28 -7.94 -17.38 -9.72
CA VAL A 28 -8.60 -18.09 -8.63
C VAL A 28 -7.68 -19.23 -8.18
N GLN A 29 -7.52 -19.37 -6.87
CA GLN A 29 -6.79 -20.48 -6.24
C GLN A 29 -7.74 -21.27 -5.34
N ARG A 30 -7.46 -22.56 -5.12
CA ARG A 30 -8.15 -23.35 -4.10
C ARG A 30 -7.24 -23.53 -2.89
N VAL A 31 -7.67 -23.03 -1.74
CA VAL A 31 -6.92 -23.12 -0.48
C VAL A 31 -7.83 -23.74 0.56
N LYS A 32 -7.47 -24.92 1.08
CA LYS A 32 -8.25 -25.66 2.09
C LYS A 32 -9.74 -25.80 1.71
N GLY A 33 -10.02 -26.06 0.43
CA GLY A 33 -11.38 -26.22 -0.08
C GLY A 33 -12.12 -24.92 -0.43
N LYS A 34 -11.56 -23.74 -0.14
CA LYS A 34 -12.16 -22.44 -0.48
C LYS A 34 -11.63 -21.91 -1.81
N GLU A 35 -12.50 -21.27 -2.58
CA GLU A 35 -12.10 -20.50 -3.76
C GLU A 35 -11.63 -19.11 -3.33
N VAL A 36 -10.35 -18.83 -3.58
CA VAL A 36 -9.69 -17.58 -3.23
C VAL A 36 -9.44 -16.80 -4.52
N ARG A 37 -10.05 -15.62 -4.63
CA ARG A 37 -9.74 -14.67 -5.71
C ARG A 37 -8.41 -14.00 -5.40
N VAL A 38 -7.53 -13.94 -6.38
CA VAL A 38 -6.19 -13.38 -6.25
C VAL A 38 -6.02 -12.28 -7.29
N LEU A 39 -5.62 -11.10 -6.83
CA LEU A 39 -5.15 -10.00 -7.67
C LEU A 39 -3.67 -9.75 -7.36
N GLY A 40 -2.79 -10.08 -8.29
CA GLY A 40 -1.38 -9.72 -8.24
C GLY A 40 -1.13 -8.41 -8.98
N ILE A 41 -0.31 -7.56 -8.39
CA ILE A 41 0.15 -6.29 -8.94
C ILE A 41 1.68 -6.32 -8.90
N GLU A 42 2.32 -6.08 -10.03
CA GLU A 42 3.77 -5.97 -10.12
C GLU A 42 4.15 -4.64 -10.76
N TYR A 43 5.07 -3.93 -10.10
CA TYR A 43 5.59 -2.65 -10.53
C TYR A 43 7.01 -2.81 -11.06
N GLU A 44 7.32 -2.12 -12.14
CA GLU A 44 8.67 -1.94 -12.64
C GLU A 44 8.85 -0.48 -13.05
N VAL A 45 9.94 0.15 -12.60
CA VAL A 45 10.31 1.52 -12.99
C VAL A 45 11.78 1.56 -13.38
N LYS A 46 12.08 2.22 -14.50
CA LYS A 46 13.44 2.39 -15.05
C LYS A 46 13.62 3.82 -15.54
N LEU A 47 14.81 4.38 -15.32
CA LEU A 47 15.24 5.57 -16.05
C LEU A 47 15.42 5.25 -17.53
N VAL A 48 14.99 6.15 -18.40
CA VAL A 48 15.14 5.99 -19.85
C VAL A 48 16.61 6.11 -20.25
N GLU A 49 17.05 5.25 -21.18
CA GLU A 49 18.41 5.31 -21.72
C GLU A 49 18.62 6.61 -22.53
N GLY A 50 19.80 7.21 -22.40
CA GLY A 50 20.16 8.44 -23.12
C GLY A 50 19.87 9.76 -22.39
N GLU A 51 19.17 9.71 -21.25
CA GLU A 51 19.00 10.87 -20.35
C GLU A 51 20.33 11.35 -19.76
N GLU A 52 20.51 12.66 -19.57
CA GLU A 52 21.68 13.21 -18.84
C GLU A 52 21.56 13.03 -17.32
N VAL A 53 20.32 12.88 -16.82
CA VAL A 53 20.05 12.61 -15.41
C VAL A 53 20.47 11.18 -15.07
N GLU A 54 21.30 11.03 -14.04
CA GLU A 54 21.88 9.75 -13.65
C GLU A 54 21.11 9.05 -12.52
N GLU A 55 20.26 9.77 -11.79
CA GLU A 55 19.42 9.21 -10.72
C GLU A 55 18.12 10.00 -10.47
N THR A 56 17.10 9.30 -9.97
CA THR A 56 15.82 9.86 -9.54
C THR A 56 15.31 9.14 -8.28
N VAL A 57 14.16 9.55 -7.76
CA VAL A 57 13.54 8.96 -6.57
C VAL A 57 12.24 8.29 -6.96
N VAL A 58 12.08 7.02 -6.58
CA VAL A 58 10.89 6.22 -6.89
C VAL A 58 10.37 5.52 -5.65
N ASN A 59 9.06 5.64 -5.42
CA ASN A 59 8.31 4.83 -4.48
C ASN A 59 6.86 4.77 -4.98
N VAL A 60 6.42 3.61 -5.45
CA VAL A 60 5.08 3.44 -6.05
C VAL A 60 4.26 2.43 -5.28
N THR A 61 2.94 2.64 -5.23
CA THR A 61 2.01 1.77 -4.51
C THR A 61 0.65 1.69 -5.20
N ASN A 62 -0.30 0.97 -4.60
CA ASN A 62 -1.71 0.99 -4.98
C ASN A 62 -2.55 1.55 -3.83
N HIS A 63 -3.29 2.61 -4.11
CA HIS A 63 -4.07 3.33 -3.10
C HIS A 63 -5.56 2.91 -3.10
N SER A 64 -5.81 1.59 -3.11
CA SER A 64 -7.18 1.06 -3.05
C SER A 64 -7.79 1.26 -1.66
N TYR A 65 -9.03 1.72 -1.62
CA TYR A 65 -9.86 1.74 -0.43
C TYR A 65 -10.73 0.48 -0.38
N PHE A 66 -10.53 -0.33 0.66
CA PHE A 66 -11.30 -1.55 0.89
C PHE A 66 -12.44 -1.30 1.87
N ASN A 67 -13.61 -1.89 1.57
CA ASN A 67 -14.74 -1.98 2.48
C ASN A 67 -15.28 -3.40 2.42
N LEU A 68 -15.18 -4.12 3.53
CA LEU A 68 -15.62 -5.51 3.66
C LEU A 68 -17.01 -5.59 4.32
N SER A 69 -17.54 -4.48 4.86
CA SER A 69 -18.77 -4.47 5.64
C SER A 69 -20.02 -4.52 4.78
N GLY A 70 -19.94 -4.04 3.54
CA GLY A 70 -21.11 -3.79 2.69
C GLY A 70 -21.99 -2.65 3.20
N LEU A 71 -21.50 -1.89 4.17
CA LEU A 71 -22.14 -0.73 4.79
C LEU A 71 -21.40 0.56 4.39
N PRO A 72 -21.97 1.75 4.69
CA PRO A 72 -21.31 3.02 4.39
C PRO A 72 -19.95 3.23 5.08
N THR A 73 -19.63 2.47 6.13
CA THR A 73 -18.37 2.56 6.89
C THR A 73 -17.70 1.20 7.04
N ILE A 74 -16.42 1.20 7.41
CA ILE A 74 -15.61 0.01 7.71
C ILE A 74 -15.84 -0.57 9.11
N GLU A 75 -16.82 -0.03 9.86
CA GLU A 75 -17.11 -0.45 11.23
C GLU A 75 -17.31 -1.96 11.33
N GLY A 76 -16.75 -2.57 12.37
CA GLY A 76 -16.85 -4.00 12.62
C GLY A 76 -15.84 -4.85 11.85
N THR A 77 -15.04 -4.25 10.96
CA THR A 77 -13.95 -4.97 10.29
C THR A 77 -12.86 -5.31 11.31
N GLU A 78 -12.55 -6.60 11.44
CA GLU A 78 -11.43 -7.11 12.22
C GLU A 78 -10.16 -7.08 11.37
N VAL A 79 -9.08 -6.52 11.88
CA VAL A 79 -7.80 -6.34 11.18
C VAL A 79 -6.66 -6.87 12.03
N THR A 80 -5.71 -7.55 11.39
CA THR A 80 -4.43 -7.96 12.00
C THR A 80 -3.29 -7.46 11.12
N LEU A 81 -2.34 -6.72 11.71
CA LEU A 81 -1.10 -6.30 11.05
C LEU A 81 0.05 -7.25 11.42
N CYS A 82 0.99 -7.48 10.51
CA CYS A 82 2.14 -8.36 10.74
C CYS A 82 3.15 -7.80 11.76
N THR A 83 3.10 -6.50 11.99
CA THR A 83 4.03 -5.72 12.81
C THR A 83 3.25 -4.67 13.61
N SER A 84 3.82 -4.22 14.71
CA SER A 84 3.41 -2.98 15.40
C SER A 84 4.50 -1.92 15.32
N SER A 85 5.63 -2.22 14.66
CA SER A 85 6.69 -1.25 14.43
C SER A 85 6.21 -0.23 13.39
N TYR A 86 6.28 1.06 13.72
CA TYR A 86 5.86 2.16 12.85
C TYR A 86 6.83 3.33 12.91
N LEU A 87 6.74 4.24 11.94
CA LEU A 87 7.48 5.51 11.91
C LEU A 87 6.65 6.63 12.59
N PRO A 88 7.05 7.13 13.77
CA PRO A 88 6.33 8.22 14.41
C PRO A 88 6.46 9.51 13.62
N VAL A 89 5.33 10.11 13.26
CA VAL A 89 5.27 11.34 12.46
C VAL A 89 4.90 12.58 13.29
N ASP A 90 5.26 13.75 12.78
CA ASP A 90 4.76 15.03 13.30
C ASP A 90 3.36 15.35 12.75
N ALA A 91 2.83 16.53 13.10
CA ALA A 91 1.52 16.98 12.64
C ALA A 91 1.42 17.17 11.11
N GLY A 92 2.55 17.21 10.39
CA GLY A 92 2.63 17.27 8.94
C GLY A 92 2.79 15.90 8.28
N GLY A 93 2.80 14.80 9.04
CA GLY A 93 2.98 13.44 8.52
C GLY A 93 4.44 13.09 8.21
N ILE A 94 5.41 13.89 8.66
CA ILE A 94 6.84 13.61 8.42
C ILE A 94 7.43 12.85 9.61
N PRO A 95 8.20 11.76 9.37
CA PRO A 95 8.87 11.03 10.45
C PRO A 95 9.77 11.95 11.28
N THR A 96 9.58 11.91 12.60
CA THR A 96 10.34 12.72 13.57
C THR A 96 11.69 12.12 13.92
N THR A 97 11.89 10.83 13.65
CA THR A 97 13.13 10.10 13.91
C THR A 97 13.41 9.11 12.79
N SER A 98 14.68 8.72 12.62
CA SER A 98 15.09 7.62 11.74
C SER A 98 14.93 6.23 12.39
N SER A 99 14.11 6.12 13.44
CA SER A 99 13.91 4.87 14.18
C SER A 99 12.44 4.56 14.32
N THR A 100 12.12 3.28 14.38
CA THR A 100 10.73 2.84 14.58
C THR A 100 10.37 2.81 16.05
N SER A 101 9.08 2.98 16.36
CA SER A 101 8.51 2.74 17.69
C SER A 101 7.42 1.66 17.62
N ALA A 102 6.97 1.15 18.76
CA ALA A 102 5.78 0.30 18.81
C ALA A 102 4.51 1.18 18.80
N PHE A 103 3.57 0.86 17.91
CA PHE A 103 2.30 1.58 17.81
C PHE A 103 1.42 1.29 19.03
N PRO A 104 0.87 2.30 19.74
CA PRO A 104 0.26 2.10 21.05
C PRO A 104 -0.93 1.13 21.09
N SER A 105 -1.80 1.14 20.07
CA SER A 105 -3.06 0.37 20.04
C SER A 105 -3.02 -0.85 19.12
N VAL A 106 -1.86 -1.16 18.51
CA VAL A 106 -1.69 -2.32 17.63
C VAL A 106 -0.67 -3.26 18.25
N THR A 107 -1.03 -4.54 18.36
CA THR A 107 -0.08 -5.60 18.69
C THR A 107 0.13 -6.47 17.46
N ALA A 108 1.39 -6.69 17.08
CA ALA A 108 1.74 -7.52 15.93
C ALA A 108 1.07 -8.90 16.01
N ASN A 109 0.45 -9.32 14.91
CA ASN A 109 -0.22 -10.62 14.78
C ASN A 109 -1.39 -10.83 15.76
N LYS A 110 -1.97 -9.75 16.29
CA LYS A 110 -3.22 -9.78 17.07
C LYS A 110 -4.30 -8.96 16.37
N PRO A 111 -5.55 -9.46 16.33
CA PRO A 111 -6.64 -8.71 15.73
C PRO A 111 -7.06 -7.53 16.60
N PHE A 112 -7.46 -6.45 15.96
CA PHE A 112 -8.23 -5.34 16.53
C PHE A 112 -9.41 -5.02 15.60
N THR A 113 -10.42 -4.35 16.13
CA THR A 113 -11.64 -4.03 15.36
C THR A 113 -11.66 -2.56 15.00
N LEU A 114 -11.98 -2.26 13.74
CA LEU A 114 -12.21 -0.90 13.28
C LEU A 114 -13.59 -0.44 13.75
N GLY A 115 -13.64 0.63 14.53
CA GLY A 115 -14.87 1.31 14.93
C GLY A 115 -15.19 2.52 14.05
N LEU A 116 -16.26 3.23 14.42
CA LEU A 116 -16.71 4.48 13.77
C LEU A 116 -15.74 5.65 13.94
N THR A 117 -14.92 5.64 14.99
CA THR A 117 -13.93 6.69 15.25
C THR A 117 -12.53 6.10 15.41
N ASP A 118 -12.41 5.03 16.20
CA ASP A 118 -11.14 4.46 16.62
C ASP A 118 -10.98 2.98 16.18
N PRO A 119 -9.74 2.49 16.01
CA PRO A 119 -8.54 3.30 15.96
C PRO A 119 -8.51 4.19 14.71
N ASP A 120 -8.00 5.40 14.89
CA ASP A 120 -7.68 6.36 13.84
C ASP A 120 -6.19 6.19 13.50
N ILE A 121 -5.92 5.47 12.43
CA ILE A 121 -4.56 5.16 11.98
C ILE A 121 -4.36 5.77 10.60
N ASP A 122 -3.22 6.45 10.44
CA ASP A 122 -2.68 6.96 9.19
C ASP A 122 -1.15 6.93 9.29
N ASP A 123 -0.62 5.72 9.44
CA ASP A 123 0.78 5.51 9.81
C ASP A 123 1.47 4.48 8.92
N CYS A 124 2.78 4.67 8.76
CA CYS A 124 3.65 3.76 8.02
C CYS A 124 4.23 2.70 8.96
N PHE A 125 3.86 1.45 8.75
CA PHE A 125 4.32 0.28 9.50
C PHE A 125 5.51 -0.38 8.80
N ILE A 126 6.49 -0.82 9.60
CA ILE A 126 7.75 -1.39 9.13
C ILE A 126 7.77 -2.90 9.40
N VAL A 127 7.98 -3.70 8.34
CA VAL A 127 7.95 -5.17 8.41
C VAL A 127 9.12 -5.70 9.23
N ASP A 128 10.34 -5.26 8.91
CA ASP A 128 11.55 -5.61 9.64
C ASP A 128 12.52 -4.41 9.69
N PRO A 129 12.54 -3.65 10.80
CA PRO A 129 13.40 -2.48 10.93
C PRO A 129 14.89 -2.81 10.82
N SER A 130 15.31 -4.05 11.09
CA SER A 130 16.72 -4.45 11.05
C SER A 130 17.31 -4.47 9.65
N LEU A 131 16.44 -4.49 8.61
CA LEU A 131 16.85 -4.53 7.21
C LEU A 131 16.93 -3.16 6.56
N ALA A 132 16.61 -2.07 7.27
CA ALA A 132 16.39 -0.72 6.71
C ALA A 132 17.45 -0.24 5.69
N SER A 133 18.73 -0.57 5.91
CA SER A 133 19.87 -0.17 5.05
C SER A 133 20.28 -1.18 3.98
N SER A 134 19.57 -2.31 3.88
CA SER A 134 19.88 -3.43 2.99
C SER A 134 18.72 -3.84 2.09
N ILE A 135 17.64 -3.06 2.11
CA ILE A 135 16.49 -3.25 1.25
C ILE A 135 16.92 -2.94 -0.21
N PRO A 136 16.79 -3.89 -1.15
CA PRO A 136 17.12 -3.64 -2.56
C PRO A 136 16.07 -2.76 -3.25
N LEU A 137 16.46 -2.08 -4.34
CA LEU A 137 15.52 -1.35 -5.20
C LEU A 137 14.48 -2.27 -5.84
N ASP A 138 14.93 -3.39 -6.42
CA ASP A 138 14.03 -4.42 -6.95
C ASP A 138 13.74 -5.49 -5.89
N THR A 139 12.56 -5.42 -5.28
CA THR A 139 12.09 -6.42 -4.31
C THR A 139 11.25 -7.52 -4.93
N ARG A 140 11.06 -7.59 -6.26
CA ARG A 140 10.14 -8.56 -6.87
C ARG A 140 10.53 -10.02 -6.61
N SER A 141 11.81 -10.28 -6.36
CA SER A 141 12.34 -11.59 -5.96
C SER A 141 12.38 -11.83 -4.46
N SER A 142 12.10 -10.81 -3.64
CA SER A 142 12.03 -10.94 -2.18
C SER A 142 10.84 -11.81 -1.75
N PRO A 143 10.86 -12.37 -0.53
CA PRO A 143 9.73 -13.13 0.00
C PRO A 143 8.46 -12.28 0.04
N LEU A 144 7.35 -12.86 -0.42
CA LEU A 144 6.03 -12.25 -0.32
C LEU A 144 5.50 -12.41 1.11
N THR A 145 5.47 -11.31 1.86
CA THR A 145 5.07 -11.29 3.28
C THR A 145 3.62 -10.87 3.41
N LYS A 146 2.83 -11.56 4.23
CA LYS A 146 1.48 -11.11 4.56
C LYS A 146 1.56 -9.92 5.53
N LEU A 147 1.14 -8.75 5.07
CA LEU A 147 1.20 -7.51 5.81
C LEU A 147 -0.05 -7.31 6.66
N VAL A 148 -1.21 -7.55 6.05
CA VAL A 148 -2.53 -7.32 6.66
C VAL A 148 -3.44 -8.50 6.37
N SER A 149 -4.21 -8.93 7.37
CA SER A 149 -5.40 -9.74 7.17
C SER A 149 -6.60 -9.03 7.78
N SER A 150 -7.69 -8.94 7.02
CA SER A 150 -8.94 -8.31 7.40
C SER A 150 -10.10 -9.26 7.21
N TYR A 151 -11.09 -9.19 8.09
CA TYR A 151 -12.31 -9.99 8.04
C TYR A 151 -13.48 -9.16 8.53
N HIS A 152 -14.65 -9.31 7.90
CA HIS A 152 -15.85 -8.67 8.41
C HIS A 152 -16.90 -9.73 8.81
N PRO A 153 -17.33 -9.76 10.09
CA PRO A 153 -18.16 -10.84 10.61
C PRO A 153 -19.58 -10.87 10.03
N ALA A 154 -20.11 -9.75 9.51
CA ALA A 154 -21.45 -9.75 8.92
C ALA A 154 -21.48 -10.31 7.50
N THR A 155 -20.47 -10.00 6.68
CA THR A 155 -20.40 -10.41 5.26
C THR A 155 -19.59 -11.68 5.05
N LYS A 156 -18.84 -12.11 6.08
CA LYS A 156 -17.94 -13.26 6.05
C LYS A 156 -16.80 -13.14 5.03
N ILE A 157 -16.55 -11.93 4.53
CA ILE A 157 -15.48 -11.65 3.57
C ILE A 157 -14.17 -11.52 4.32
N HIS A 158 -13.14 -12.16 3.77
CA HIS A 158 -11.75 -12.01 4.15
C HIS A 158 -10.96 -11.30 3.05
N LEU A 159 -9.98 -10.51 3.47
CA LEU A 159 -8.97 -9.90 2.61
C LEU A 159 -7.59 -10.13 3.24
N GLU A 160 -6.64 -10.64 2.46
CA GLU A 160 -5.21 -10.58 2.82
C GLU A 160 -4.47 -9.69 1.84
N VAL A 161 -3.62 -8.82 2.36
CA VAL A 161 -2.67 -8.02 1.60
C VAL A 161 -1.27 -8.54 1.87
N LEU A 162 -0.59 -8.95 0.80
CA LEU A 162 0.78 -9.43 0.85
C LEU A 162 1.65 -8.55 -0.05
N SER A 163 2.93 -8.39 0.31
CA SER A 163 3.86 -7.60 -0.50
C SER A 163 5.30 -8.06 -0.33
N THR A 164 6.14 -7.67 -1.29
CA THR A 164 7.60 -7.70 -1.17
C THR A 164 8.18 -6.40 -0.62
N GLU A 165 7.36 -5.36 -0.48
CA GLU A 165 7.76 -4.08 0.08
C GLU A 165 8.11 -4.19 1.58
N PRO A 166 9.08 -3.39 2.07
CA PRO A 166 9.58 -3.43 3.43
C PRO A 166 8.68 -2.71 4.44
N ALA A 167 7.75 -1.89 3.96
CA ALA A 167 6.83 -1.11 4.76
C ALA A 167 5.45 -1.08 4.11
N PHE A 168 4.47 -0.56 4.85
CA PHE A 168 3.15 -0.25 4.31
C PHE A 168 2.46 0.84 5.10
N GLN A 169 1.78 1.76 4.41
CA GLN A 169 0.82 2.65 5.05
C GLN A 169 -0.44 1.85 5.40
N PHE A 170 -0.94 2.02 6.62
CA PHE A 170 -2.28 1.59 6.99
C PHE A 170 -3.11 2.82 7.34
N TYR A 171 -4.08 3.16 6.49
CA TYR A 171 -4.91 4.34 6.65
C TYR A 171 -6.38 3.97 6.79
N THR A 172 -7.02 4.48 7.84
CA THR A 172 -8.41 4.13 8.20
C THR A 172 -9.47 5.06 7.59
N GLY A 173 -9.09 5.90 6.62
CA GLY A 173 -10.06 6.63 5.78
C GLY A 173 -10.69 7.87 6.41
N LYS A 174 -10.13 8.42 7.49
CA LYS A 174 -10.73 9.54 8.24
C LYS A 174 -11.10 10.77 7.39
N TYR A 175 -10.28 11.11 6.42
CA TYR A 175 -10.45 12.30 5.56
C TYR A 175 -11.22 12.01 4.25
N ILE A 176 -11.82 10.83 4.09
CA ILE A 176 -12.65 10.56 2.91
C ILE A 176 -13.87 11.50 2.94
N ASP A 177 -14.00 12.31 1.89
CA ASP A 177 -15.14 13.19 1.65
C ASP A 177 -15.42 13.25 0.14
N VAL A 178 -15.97 12.16 -0.38
CA VAL A 178 -16.28 12.03 -1.82
C VAL A 178 -17.78 12.28 -2.00
N PRO A 179 -18.17 13.33 -2.75
CA PRO A 179 -19.57 13.63 -2.97
C PRO A 179 -20.24 12.56 -3.84
N GLU A 180 -21.56 12.53 -3.75
CA GLU A 180 -22.38 11.76 -4.69
C GLU A 180 -22.13 12.22 -6.13
N ILE A 181 -22.01 11.26 -7.04
CA ILE A 181 -21.94 11.53 -8.48
C ILE A 181 -23.27 11.12 -9.10
N ALA A 182 -23.97 12.10 -9.65
CA ALA A 182 -25.22 11.90 -10.37
C ALA A 182 -25.00 10.99 -11.58
N GLU A 183 -26.08 10.37 -12.05
CA GLU A 183 -26.03 9.59 -13.27
C GLU A 183 -25.72 10.50 -14.47
N GLU A 184 -24.55 10.32 -15.09
CA GLU A 184 -24.11 11.10 -16.23
C GLU A 184 -23.34 10.23 -17.23
N GLY A 185 -23.59 10.42 -18.53
CA GLY A 185 -22.85 9.74 -19.60
C GLY A 185 -22.97 8.21 -19.60
N GLY A 186 -24.08 7.66 -19.09
CA GLY A 186 -24.29 6.21 -18.98
C GLY A 186 -23.52 5.54 -17.84
N ARG A 187 -22.91 6.33 -16.94
CA ARG A 187 -22.36 5.83 -15.67
C ARG A 187 -23.47 5.91 -14.63
N GLY A 188 -23.81 4.77 -14.02
CA GLY A 188 -24.82 4.72 -12.97
C GLY A 188 -24.46 5.62 -11.78
N LYS A 189 -25.49 5.99 -11.00
CA LYS A 189 -25.32 6.79 -9.78
C LYS A 189 -24.29 6.17 -8.83
N VAL A 190 -23.35 6.99 -8.34
CA VAL A 190 -22.37 6.60 -7.31
C VAL A 190 -22.70 7.33 -6.03
N GLU A 191 -23.02 6.59 -4.97
CA GLU A 191 -23.32 7.16 -3.65
C GLU A 191 -22.13 7.92 -3.06
N ALA A 192 -22.44 8.94 -2.25
CA ALA A 192 -21.43 9.66 -1.49
C ALA A 192 -20.68 8.72 -0.55
N ARG A 193 -19.39 9.00 -0.33
CA ARG A 193 -18.54 8.28 0.61
C ARG A 193 -17.96 9.27 1.61
N GLY A 194 -18.29 9.07 2.88
CA GLY A 194 -17.77 9.89 3.97
C GLY A 194 -16.58 9.24 4.68
N ALA A 195 -16.18 9.86 5.79
CA ALA A 195 -15.09 9.39 6.63
C ALA A 195 -15.24 7.91 6.96
N ARG A 196 -14.13 7.17 6.82
CA ARG A 196 -14.01 5.74 7.13
C ARG A 196 -14.94 4.85 6.30
N SER A 197 -15.33 5.29 5.10
CA SER A 197 -16.04 4.44 4.14
C SER A 197 -15.17 3.34 3.53
N GLY A 198 -13.85 3.42 3.71
CA GLY A 198 -12.88 2.43 3.29
C GLY A 198 -11.55 2.62 4.03
N PHE A 199 -10.72 1.58 4.07
CA PHE A 199 -9.34 1.65 4.56
C PHE A 199 -8.34 1.31 3.45
N CYS A 200 -7.14 1.86 3.54
CA CYS A 200 -6.04 1.56 2.62
C CYS A 200 -5.00 0.66 3.27
N VAL A 201 -4.38 -0.18 2.44
CA VAL A 201 -3.11 -0.83 2.73
C VAL A 201 -2.21 -0.54 1.54
N GLU A 202 -1.17 0.26 1.76
CA GLU A 202 -0.30 0.74 0.69
C GLU A 202 1.10 0.21 0.93
N PRO A 203 1.44 -1.01 0.46
CA PRO A 203 2.80 -1.49 0.54
C PRO A 203 3.73 -0.53 -0.18
N SER A 204 4.80 -0.10 0.50
CA SER A 204 5.65 1.00 0.05
C SER A 204 7.05 0.92 0.68
N ARG A 205 7.90 1.87 0.30
CA ARG A 205 9.11 2.23 1.04
C ARG A 205 8.79 3.20 2.18
N TYR A 206 9.80 3.47 3.00
CA TYR A 206 9.65 4.26 4.21
C TYR A 206 9.27 5.70 3.85
N VAL A 207 8.43 6.32 4.67
CA VAL A 207 8.10 7.74 4.50
C VAL A 207 9.38 8.56 4.62
N ASN A 208 9.56 9.52 3.71
CA ASN A 208 10.72 10.42 3.69
C ASN A 208 12.09 9.71 3.47
N ALA A 209 12.10 8.49 2.92
CA ALA A 209 13.32 7.68 2.73
C ALA A 209 14.47 8.40 2.01
N VAL A 210 14.18 9.23 1.02
CA VAL A 210 15.22 9.96 0.26
C VAL A 210 16.03 10.94 1.14
N ASN A 211 15.47 11.41 2.25
CA ASN A 211 16.09 12.39 3.14
C ASN A 211 16.75 11.76 4.36
N VAL A 212 16.73 10.42 4.48
CA VAL A 212 17.34 9.70 5.60
C VAL A 212 18.39 8.76 5.03
N GLU A 213 19.67 9.08 5.25
CA GLU A 213 20.82 8.42 4.58
C GLU A 213 20.74 6.88 4.58
N GLU A 214 20.37 6.30 5.73
CA GLU A 214 20.23 4.84 5.89
C GLU A 214 19.14 4.22 5.00
N TRP A 215 18.16 5.00 4.55
CA TRP A 215 17.00 4.56 3.78
C TRP A 215 17.08 4.97 2.31
N ARG A 216 18.05 5.78 1.89
CA ARG A 216 18.08 6.32 0.52
C ARG A 216 18.21 5.22 -0.53
N GLY A 217 18.97 4.17 -0.21
CA GLY A 217 19.24 3.05 -1.12
C GLY A 217 17.98 2.27 -1.57
N GLN A 218 16.86 2.36 -0.84
CA GLN A 218 15.61 1.70 -1.23
C GLN A 218 14.72 2.52 -2.17
N VAL A 219 15.04 3.79 -2.44
CA VAL A 219 14.22 4.70 -3.27
C VAL A 219 14.98 5.45 -4.36
N VAL A 220 16.30 5.63 -4.24
CA VAL A 220 17.09 6.32 -5.28
C VAL A 220 17.38 5.34 -6.41
N LEU A 221 16.70 5.52 -7.55
CA LEU A 221 16.86 4.72 -8.76
C LEU A 221 17.94 5.35 -9.65
N LYS A 222 19.02 4.62 -9.91
CA LYS A 222 20.08 5.08 -10.83
C LYS A 222 19.92 4.49 -12.22
N LYS A 223 20.56 5.14 -13.19
CA LYS A 223 20.60 4.69 -14.58
C LYS A 223 21.17 3.27 -14.68
N GLY A 224 20.47 2.42 -15.44
CA GLY A 224 20.81 0.99 -15.58
C GLY A 224 20.27 0.10 -14.45
N GLU A 225 19.74 0.66 -13.36
CA GLU A 225 19.06 -0.09 -12.32
C GLU A 225 17.56 -0.25 -12.61
N VAL A 226 16.90 -1.06 -11.78
CA VAL A 226 15.46 -1.29 -11.85
C VAL A 226 14.88 -1.15 -10.46
N TYR A 227 13.86 -0.31 -10.32
CA TYR A 227 12.98 -0.35 -9.16
C TYR A 227 11.86 -1.35 -9.45
N GLY A 228 11.53 -2.19 -8.47
CA GLY A 228 10.46 -3.15 -8.65
C GLY A 228 9.86 -3.61 -7.34
N SER A 229 8.56 -3.92 -7.36
CA SER A 229 7.84 -4.43 -6.20
C SER A 229 6.63 -5.27 -6.61
N ARG A 230 6.13 -6.09 -5.69
CA ARG A 230 4.94 -6.93 -5.89
C ARG A 230 3.97 -6.78 -4.75
N VAL A 231 2.70 -6.58 -5.06
CA VAL A 231 1.58 -6.61 -4.13
C VAL A 231 0.62 -7.73 -4.55
N VAL A 232 0.05 -8.44 -3.59
CA VAL A 232 -0.96 -9.46 -3.84
C VAL A 232 -2.12 -9.25 -2.88
N TYR A 233 -3.31 -9.08 -3.44
CA TYR A 233 -4.56 -9.14 -2.70
C TYR A 233 -5.19 -10.51 -2.86
N LYS A 234 -5.63 -11.10 -1.76
CA LYS A 234 -6.40 -12.36 -1.74
C LYS A 234 -7.72 -12.12 -1.05
N GLY A 235 -8.82 -12.46 -1.69
CA GLY A 235 -10.16 -12.35 -1.11
C GLY A 235 -10.95 -13.64 -1.21
N TRP A 236 -11.69 -13.98 -0.16
CA TRP A 236 -12.61 -15.12 -0.13
C TRP A 236 -13.77 -14.87 0.84
N SER A 237 -14.79 -15.72 0.79
CA SER A 237 -15.90 -15.73 1.75
C SER A 237 -15.96 -17.07 2.49
N ASP A 238 -16.53 -17.07 3.70
CA ASP A 238 -16.83 -18.29 4.46
C ASP A 238 -18.22 -18.89 4.19
N GLU A 239 -19.00 -18.27 3.29
CA GLU A 239 -20.27 -18.83 2.80
C GLU A 239 -20.09 -20.03 1.86
#